data_AF-R1EG77-F1
#
_entry.id   AF-R1EG77-F1
#
_cell.length_a   1.000
_cell.length_b   1.000
_cell.length_c   1.000
_cell.angle_alpha   90.00
_cell.angle_beta   90.00
_cell.angle_gamma   90.00
#
_symmetry.space_group_name_H-M   'P 1'
#
loop_
_entity.id
_entity.type
_entity.pdbx_description
1 polymer ?
#
loop_
_entity_poly.entity_id
_entity_poly.type
_entity_poly.pdbx_seq_one_letter_code
_entity_poly.pdbx_strand_id
1 'polypeptide(L)'
;MCRTKNGNIIFDTGYLDSHKDLGINTPPEDRVLFRRVSTCAPLVTDGYRRSHNYSDGEEYVQYYYGQELLQSQLQHHDYASLTADEKRNLTIEWPNATLNGAHFDFDIKVIDSFVINGSMTNDYSGFQPIPALTLQEADLHLLFLSANSIRFSEPVSDPWYAAHRTVANVPVERGANISGTMDAILQDEPLVPLACTVAEQYCNPNGAAGGARCPRLGGTYESEALARGIWSSGRQRAVYRWIARVNTLISPTIDFVPKALGVGALTARYKAQGGVQGPLPDDQWRLETEYWHAASMVALQWWVVSIATGPSDARIMPWLVTVNGTDEGGLCSNLKVFNSSYLNFSVIGLAAILIVGGVLIIVSSVLEPIIAFVQRRCKLDAYSRLEWATNETLQLQRLAHEELGLGTWRRCARSVPVTEHALHAPEQDDTTHDAGDSRAPALFDPIDDHNEIYSTFPLLSDSDKEQPPPYAINSETCDVCPDRVAVWKLKRSDVFLSALAATVLVRDGALAKADLEL
;
A
#
# COMPACT_ATOMS: atom_id res chain seq x y z
N MET A 1 -27.14 20.01 7.03
CA MET A 1 -27.19 19.80 5.56
C MET A 1 -26.94 18.35 5.15
N CYS A 2 -26.40 17.50 6.02
CA CYS A 2 -26.30 16.06 5.75
C CYS A 2 -27.67 15.46 5.44
N ARG A 3 -27.72 14.56 4.45
CA ARG A 3 -28.91 13.81 4.03
C ARG A 3 -29.40 12.88 5.14
N THR A 4 -28.47 12.27 5.87
CA THR A 4 -28.74 11.43 7.03
C THR A 4 -28.34 12.13 8.32
N LYS A 5 -29.14 11.91 9.39
CA LYS A 5 -28.80 12.41 10.74
C LYS A 5 -27.66 11.60 11.37
N ASN A 6 -27.63 10.30 11.10
CA ASN A 6 -26.69 9.33 11.64
C ASN A 6 -26.03 8.55 10.49
N GLY A 7 -24.89 7.90 10.75
CA GLY A 7 -24.19 7.08 9.77
C GLY A 7 -23.23 7.84 8.85
N ASN A 8 -22.96 9.12 9.14
CA ASN A 8 -21.84 9.84 8.53
C ASN A 8 -20.51 9.25 9.00
N ILE A 9 -19.44 9.42 8.22
CA ILE A 9 -18.15 8.79 8.48
C ILE A 9 -17.08 9.81 8.87
N ILE A 10 -16.23 9.43 9.83
CA ILE A 10 -15.08 10.20 10.29
C ILE A 10 -13.85 9.29 10.22
N PHE A 11 -12.84 9.74 9.49
CA PHE A 11 -11.51 9.14 9.47
C PHE A 11 -10.58 10.00 10.31
N ASP A 12 -10.02 9.42 11.36
CA ASP A 12 -9.01 10.07 12.20
C ASP A 12 -7.74 9.23 12.18
N THR A 13 -6.66 9.81 11.67
CA THR A 13 -5.37 9.12 11.60
C THR A 13 -4.75 8.89 12.98
N GLY A 14 -5.26 9.58 14.01
CA GLY A 14 -4.50 9.82 15.22
C GLY A 14 -3.22 10.62 14.91
N TYR A 15 -2.24 10.55 15.80
CA TYR A 15 -0.95 11.19 15.59
C TYR A 15 0.01 10.25 14.84
N LEU A 16 0.31 10.60 13.60
CA LEU A 16 1.34 10.00 12.77
C LEU A 16 2.70 10.60 13.13
N ASP A 17 3.66 9.74 13.48
CA ASP A 17 5.02 10.11 13.85
C ASP A 17 5.91 10.18 12.59
N SER A 18 6.61 11.30 12.42
CA SER A 18 7.48 11.54 11.27
C SER A 18 8.53 10.45 11.05
N HIS A 19 9.01 9.81 12.12
CA HIS A 19 9.99 8.73 12.05
C HIS A 19 9.34 7.36 11.81
N LYS A 20 8.25 7.04 12.52
CA LYS A 20 7.64 5.70 12.45
C LYS A 20 6.77 5.52 11.21
N ASP A 21 5.97 6.53 10.89
CA ASP A 21 4.91 6.43 9.88
C ASP A 21 5.33 7.04 8.54
N LEU A 22 6.17 8.09 8.55
CA LEU A 22 6.67 8.75 7.32
C LEU A 22 8.13 8.42 6.99
N GLY A 23 8.82 7.66 7.84
CA GLY A 23 10.18 7.18 7.57
C GLY A 23 11.29 8.24 7.70
N ILE A 24 11.03 9.43 8.23
CA ILE A 24 12.05 10.47 8.41
C ILE A 24 12.94 10.14 9.61
N ASN A 25 14.18 9.73 9.35
CA ASN A 25 15.13 9.20 10.33
C ASN A 25 15.67 10.27 11.30
N THR A 26 14.85 10.65 12.27
CA THR A 26 15.17 11.67 13.27
C THR A 26 15.11 11.09 14.69
N PRO A 27 15.99 11.56 15.60
CA PRO A 27 15.90 11.20 17.01
C PRO A 27 14.68 11.86 17.67
N PRO A 28 14.22 11.36 18.83
CA PRO A 28 12.96 11.77 19.45
C PRO A 28 12.76 13.29 19.60
N GLU A 29 13.82 14.04 19.89
CA GLU A 29 13.81 15.50 20.07
C GLU A 29 13.38 16.27 18.81
N ASP A 30 13.63 15.71 17.62
CA ASP A 30 13.41 16.37 16.33
C ASP A 30 12.23 15.80 15.54
N ARG A 31 11.44 14.93 16.17
CA ARG A 31 10.24 14.35 15.55
C ARG A 31 9.09 15.35 15.50
N VAL A 32 8.22 15.13 14.53
CA VAL A 32 6.98 15.87 14.33
C VAL A 32 5.83 14.88 14.32
N LEU A 33 4.72 15.25 14.94
CA LEU A 33 3.48 14.51 14.84
C LEU A 33 2.53 15.22 13.88
N PHE A 34 1.85 14.48 13.03
CA PHE A 34 0.84 14.96 12.10
C PHE A 34 -0.47 14.21 12.33
N ARG A 35 -1.60 14.93 12.35
CA ARG A 35 -2.93 14.34 12.46
C ARG A 35 -3.83 14.93 11.40
N ARG A 36 -4.62 14.06 10.75
CA ARG A 36 -5.68 14.44 9.83
C ARG A 36 -6.99 13.83 10.28
N VAL A 37 -8.03 14.66 10.27
CA VAL A 37 -9.41 14.27 10.52
C VAL A 37 -10.22 14.61 9.27
N SER A 38 -10.78 13.60 8.62
CA SER A 38 -11.64 13.74 7.44
C SER A 38 -13.06 13.31 7.79
N THR A 39 -14.05 14.17 7.58
CA THR A 39 -15.47 13.85 7.85
C THR A 39 -16.26 13.94 6.57
N CYS A 40 -17.00 12.89 6.21
CA CYS A 40 -17.80 12.86 4.98
C CYS A 40 -19.27 12.56 5.23
N ALA A 41 -20.14 13.22 4.45
CA ALA A 41 -21.58 13.03 4.50
C ALA A 41 -22.25 13.40 3.15
N PRO A 42 -23.16 12.55 2.62
CA PRO A 42 -24.04 12.94 1.53
C PRO A 42 -24.89 14.14 1.94
N LEU A 43 -25.13 15.08 1.02
CA LEU A 43 -25.89 16.30 1.29
C LEU A 43 -27.33 16.22 0.78
N VAL A 44 -28.24 16.97 1.42
CA VAL A 44 -29.61 17.17 0.91
C VAL A 44 -29.58 18.03 -0.35
N THR A 45 -30.34 17.65 -1.36
CA THR A 45 -30.57 18.39 -2.62
C THR A 45 -31.83 19.25 -2.56
N ASP A 46 -32.83 18.84 -1.77
CA ASP A 46 -34.08 19.57 -1.60
C ASP A 46 -33.85 20.97 -1.03
N GLY A 47 -34.41 21.97 -1.70
CA GLY A 47 -34.21 23.38 -1.36
C GLY A 47 -32.89 23.97 -1.86
N TYR A 48 -31.98 23.16 -2.40
CA TYR A 48 -30.71 23.58 -2.99
C TYR A 48 -30.61 23.28 -4.48
N ARG A 49 -31.73 23.06 -5.16
CA ARG A 49 -31.79 22.84 -6.61
C ARG A 49 -32.94 23.58 -7.29
N ARG A 50 -32.81 23.86 -8.59
CA ARG A 50 -33.87 24.44 -9.42
C ARG A 50 -33.75 23.99 -10.87
N SER A 51 -34.88 23.64 -11.50
CA SER A 51 -34.92 23.44 -12.95
C SER A 51 -34.68 24.75 -13.69
N HIS A 52 -33.88 24.70 -14.74
CA HIS A 52 -33.60 25.80 -15.65
C HIS A 52 -33.75 25.30 -17.08
N ASN A 53 -34.65 25.94 -17.83
CA ASN A 53 -34.88 25.62 -19.23
C ASN A 53 -34.06 26.59 -20.07
N TYR A 54 -33.13 26.04 -20.84
CA TYR A 54 -32.38 26.82 -21.81
C TYR A 54 -33.20 27.04 -23.09
N SER A 55 -32.80 28.06 -23.86
CA SER A 55 -33.46 28.43 -25.12
C SER A 55 -33.37 27.35 -26.21
N ASP A 56 -32.51 26.34 -26.00
CA ASP A 56 -32.29 25.17 -26.86
C ASP A 56 -33.35 24.07 -26.67
N GLY A 57 -34.23 24.19 -25.67
CA GLY A 57 -35.28 23.22 -25.37
C GLY A 57 -34.86 22.11 -24.41
N GLU A 58 -33.62 22.11 -23.93
CA GLU A 58 -33.13 21.16 -22.93
C GLU A 58 -33.42 21.66 -21.51
N GLU A 59 -33.88 20.74 -20.65
CA GLU A 59 -34.09 21.00 -19.22
C GLU A 59 -32.83 20.63 -18.45
N TYR A 60 -32.29 21.59 -17.70
CA TYR A 60 -31.13 21.40 -16.83
C TYR A 60 -31.53 21.60 -15.38
N VAL A 61 -30.83 20.92 -14.47
CA VAL A 61 -30.99 21.14 -13.02
C VAL A 61 -29.77 21.92 -12.50
N GLN A 62 -30.03 23.02 -11.81
CA GLN A 62 -29.04 23.88 -11.18
C GLN A 62 -28.92 23.53 -9.68
N TYR A 63 -27.72 23.44 -9.12
CA TYR A 63 -27.46 23.08 -7.71
C TYR A 63 -26.74 24.20 -6.94
N TYR A 64 -27.35 24.75 -5.90
CA TYR A 64 -26.88 25.92 -5.17
C TYR A 64 -26.18 25.56 -3.84
N TYR A 65 -24.91 25.15 -3.91
CA TYR A 65 -24.07 24.94 -2.72
C TYR A 65 -23.02 26.04 -2.49
N GLY A 66 -22.95 27.00 -3.42
CA GLY A 66 -22.04 28.13 -3.33
C GLY A 66 -21.97 28.92 -4.63
N GLN A 67 -21.04 29.87 -4.68
CA GLN A 67 -20.72 30.63 -5.89
C GLN A 67 -19.38 30.15 -6.45
N GLU A 68 -19.34 29.83 -7.75
CA GLU A 68 -18.07 29.49 -8.40
C GLU A 68 -17.14 30.71 -8.43
N LEU A 69 -15.88 30.52 -8.10
CA LEU A 69 -14.87 31.55 -8.23
C LEU A 69 -14.20 31.38 -9.60
N LEU A 70 -14.27 32.44 -10.42
CA LEU A 70 -13.88 32.48 -11.84
C LEU A 70 -12.39 32.23 -12.14
N GLN A 71 -11.60 31.72 -11.18
CA GLN A 71 -10.20 31.33 -11.39
C GLN A 71 -10.03 29.90 -11.92
N SER A 72 -11.09 29.07 -11.97
CA SER A 72 -11.02 27.68 -12.46
C SER A 72 -10.78 27.52 -13.97
N GLN A 73 -10.79 28.62 -14.75
CA GLN A 73 -10.72 28.59 -16.22
C GLN A 73 -9.30 28.58 -16.83
N LEU A 74 -8.22 28.45 -16.05
CA LEU A 74 -6.85 28.41 -16.62
C LEU A 74 -6.33 27.01 -16.99
N GLN A 75 -7.16 25.95 -16.99
CA GLN A 75 -6.69 24.60 -17.33
C GLN A 75 -7.50 23.82 -18.37
N HIS A 76 -8.54 24.39 -19.00
CA HIS A 76 -9.14 23.77 -20.19
C HIS A 76 -9.12 24.75 -21.35
N HIS A 77 -8.31 24.42 -22.35
CA HIS A 77 -8.36 25.04 -23.67
C HIS A 77 -9.80 25.00 -24.20
N ASP A 78 -10.20 26.10 -24.83
CA ASP A 78 -11.46 26.37 -25.53
C ASP A 78 -12.72 26.59 -24.66
N TYR A 79 -12.80 27.75 -24.00
CA TYR A 79 -14.06 28.53 -24.00
C TYR A 79 -13.75 30.03 -23.98
N ALA A 80 -14.23 30.72 -25.00
CA ALA A 80 -14.04 32.15 -25.19
C ALA A 80 -14.82 32.97 -24.14
N SER A 81 -14.15 33.96 -23.56
CA SER A 81 -14.71 35.27 -23.19
C SER A 81 -16.08 35.24 -22.49
N LEU A 82 -16.10 35.08 -21.17
CA LEU A 82 -17.24 35.52 -20.35
C LEU A 82 -16.87 36.86 -19.68
N THR A 83 -17.58 37.90 -20.09
CA THR A 83 -17.49 39.27 -19.57
C THR A 83 -17.89 39.36 -18.11
N ALA A 84 -17.26 40.28 -17.37
CA ALA A 84 -17.28 40.45 -15.92
C ALA A 84 -18.65 40.76 -15.24
N ASP A 85 -19.78 40.65 -15.94
CA ASP A 85 -21.12 40.98 -15.43
C ASP A 85 -22.01 39.76 -15.10
N GLU A 86 -21.57 38.52 -15.39
CA GLU A 86 -22.34 37.32 -15.03
C GLU A 86 -21.80 36.68 -13.75
N LYS A 87 -22.24 37.19 -12.60
CA LYS A 87 -22.20 36.46 -11.32
C LYS A 87 -23.10 35.22 -11.43
N ARG A 88 -22.60 34.15 -12.05
CA ARG A 88 -23.29 32.86 -12.08
C ARG A 88 -23.13 32.20 -10.70
N ASN A 89 -24.25 32.00 -10.01
CA ASN A 89 -24.32 31.03 -8.91
C ASN A 89 -23.78 29.70 -9.45
N LEU A 90 -23.12 28.88 -8.62
CA LEU A 90 -22.55 27.60 -9.08
C LEU A 90 -23.66 26.79 -9.77
N THR A 91 -23.59 26.69 -11.08
CA THR A 91 -24.52 25.88 -11.84
C THR A 91 -23.76 24.69 -12.36
N ILE A 92 -23.76 23.59 -11.59
CA ILE A 92 -23.45 22.31 -12.19
C ILE A 92 -24.69 21.92 -12.97
N GLU A 93 -24.63 22.20 -14.27
CA GLU A 93 -25.70 21.91 -15.21
C GLU A 93 -25.52 20.49 -15.69
N TRP A 94 -26.57 19.70 -15.49
CA TRP A 94 -26.62 18.34 -15.99
C TRP A 94 -27.87 18.20 -16.87
N PRO A 95 -27.75 17.62 -18.07
CA PRO A 95 -28.92 17.31 -18.87
C PRO A 95 -29.85 16.42 -18.05
N ASN A 96 -31.16 16.70 -18.08
CA ASN A 96 -32.13 15.76 -17.54
C ASN A 96 -32.03 14.49 -18.40
N ALA A 97 -31.38 13.43 -17.87
CA ALA A 97 -30.91 12.31 -18.67
C ALA A 97 -32.03 11.72 -19.54
N THR A 98 -31.97 11.97 -20.84
CA THR A 98 -32.77 11.24 -21.82
C THR A 98 -32.04 9.94 -22.14
N LEU A 99 -32.78 8.85 -22.34
CA LEU A 99 -32.25 7.52 -22.68
C LEU A 99 -31.38 7.49 -23.98
N ASN A 100 -31.22 8.64 -24.66
CA ASN A 100 -30.55 8.80 -25.95
C ASN A 100 -29.13 9.39 -25.84
N GLY A 101 -28.62 9.66 -24.63
CA GLY A 101 -27.25 10.18 -24.43
C GLY A 101 -26.16 9.11 -24.49
N ALA A 102 -25.03 9.42 -25.15
CA ALA A 102 -23.91 8.51 -25.44
C ALA A 102 -22.98 8.16 -24.24
N HIS A 103 -23.31 8.58 -23.01
CA HIS A 103 -22.47 8.38 -21.83
C HIS A 103 -23.02 7.29 -20.91
N PHE A 104 -22.57 6.05 -21.14
CA PHE A 104 -22.90 4.87 -20.33
C PHE A 104 -21.92 4.68 -19.15
N ASP A 105 -21.49 5.78 -18.52
CA ASP A 105 -20.54 5.75 -17.42
C ASP A 105 -20.91 6.83 -16.38
N PHE A 106 -20.41 6.68 -15.16
CA PHE A 106 -20.58 7.69 -14.12
C PHE A 106 -19.79 8.96 -14.49
N ASP A 107 -20.16 10.08 -13.90
CA ASP A 107 -19.30 11.25 -13.83
C ASP A 107 -19.13 11.71 -12.37
N ILE A 108 -17.95 12.24 -12.08
CA ILE A 108 -17.62 12.80 -10.77
C ILE A 108 -16.91 14.14 -10.93
N LYS A 109 -17.53 15.19 -10.39
CA LYS A 109 -16.95 16.53 -10.32
C LYS A 109 -16.57 16.87 -8.89
N VAL A 110 -15.38 17.43 -8.71
CA VAL A 110 -14.88 17.86 -7.39
C VAL A 110 -14.65 19.36 -7.40
N ILE A 111 -15.03 20.02 -6.31
CA ILE A 111 -14.75 21.44 -6.10
C ILE A 111 -14.44 21.73 -4.63
N ASP A 112 -13.50 22.64 -4.40
CA ASP A 112 -12.89 22.82 -3.07
C ASP A 112 -12.94 24.25 -2.60
N SER A 113 -13.01 24.39 -1.28
CA SER A 113 -12.96 25.64 -0.56
C SER A 113 -11.97 25.49 0.58
N PHE A 114 -10.89 26.27 0.53
CA PHE A 114 -9.82 26.26 1.51
C PHE A 114 -9.96 27.40 2.49
N VAL A 115 -9.62 27.14 3.76
CA VAL A 115 -9.73 28.12 4.85
C VAL A 115 -8.33 28.55 5.30
N ILE A 116 -8.14 29.86 5.47
CA ILE A 116 -6.95 30.48 6.06
C ILE A 116 -7.41 31.57 7.04
N ASN A 117 -6.88 31.55 8.27
CA ASN A 117 -7.24 32.48 9.35
C ASN A 117 -8.75 32.50 9.64
N GLY A 118 -9.39 31.32 9.66
CA GLY A 118 -10.83 31.19 9.91
C GLY A 118 -11.73 31.76 8.81
N SER A 119 -11.19 32.11 7.65
CA SER A 119 -11.93 32.61 6.49
C SER A 119 -11.53 31.92 5.20
N MET A 120 -12.46 31.77 4.26
CA MET A 120 -12.15 31.20 2.95
C MET A 120 -11.18 32.13 2.19
N THR A 121 -10.19 31.55 1.53
CA THR A 121 -9.28 32.27 0.63
C THR A 121 -9.67 32.08 -0.84
N ASN A 122 -9.62 33.14 -1.64
CA ASN A 122 -9.89 33.05 -3.08
C ASN A 122 -8.73 32.42 -3.86
N ASP A 123 -7.50 32.48 -3.35
CA ASP A 123 -6.30 32.09 -4.11
C ASP A 123 -6.23 30.59 -4.42
N TYR A 124 -6.88 29.78 -3.60
CA TYR A 124 -6.85 28.31 -3.70
C TYR A 124 -8.25 27.68 -3.83
N SER A 125 -9.32 28.44 -3.58
CA SER A 125 -10.69 27.91 -3.59
C SER A 125 -11.32 28.01 -4.96
N GLY A 126 -11.95 26.92 -5.41
CA GLY A 126 -12.76 26.91 -6.63
C GLY A 126 -14.15 27.50 -6.44
N PHE A 127 -14.64 27.60 -5.20
CA PHE A 127 -15.94 28.17 -4.89
C PHE A 127 -16.02 28.78 -3.50
N GLN A 128 -17.00 29.67 -3.33
CA GLN A 128 -17.43 30.19 -2.05
C GLN A 128 -18.65 29.41 -1.54
N PRO A 129 -18.54 28.64 -0.45
CA PRO A 129 -19.66 27.88 0.10
C PRO A 129 -20.78 28.80 0.61
N ILE A 130 -22.02 28.31 0.58
CA ILE A 130 -23.13 28.95 1.28
C ILE A 130 -22.86 28.99 2.81
N PRO A 131 -23.51 29.90 3.56
CA PRO A 131 -23.28 30.03 5.01
C PRO A 131 -23.43 28.72 5.79
N ALA A 132 -24.34 27.84 5.37
CA ALA A 132 -24.57 26.55 6.01
C ALA A 132 -23.46 25.51 5.78
N LEU A 133 -22.54 25.75 4.84
CA LEU A 133 -21.35 24.94 4.55
C LEU A 133 -20.04 25.68 4.89
N THR A 134 -20.12 26.88 5.47
CA THR A 134 -18.93 27.65 5.83
C THR A 134 -18.31 27.09 7.10
N LEU A 135 -17.02 26.76 7.05
CA LEU A 135 -16.24 26.21 8.15
C LEU A 135 -15.06 27.13 8.48
N GLN A 136 -14.60 27.12 9.73
CA GLN A 136 -13.47 27.93 10.20
C GLN A 136 -12.20 27.13 10.47
N GLU A 137 -12.31 25.81 10.66
CA GLU A 137 -11.21 24.94 11.13
C GLU A 137 -10.98 23.72 10.22
N ALA A 138 -11.54 23.73 9.01
CA ALA A 138 -11.42 22.65 8.05
C ALA A 138 -11.62 23.16 6.63
N ASP A 139 -10.93 22.52 5.67
CA ASP A 139 -11.22 22.69 4.26
C ASP A 139 -12.47 21.88 3.89
N LEU A 140 -13.17 22.33 2.84
CA LEU A 140 -14.37 21.68 2.34
C LEU A 140 -14.15 21.21 0.90
N HIS A 141 -14.41 19.94 0.65
CA HIS A 141 -14.44 19.32 -0.66
C HIS A 141 -15.88 18.85 -0.96
N LEU A 142 -16.45 19.31 -2.07
CA LEU A 142 -17.73 18.83 -2.57
C LEU A 142 -17.48 17.93 -3.78
N LEU A 143 -18.03 16.72 -3.72
CA LEU A 143 -17.94 15.71 -4.77
C LEU A 143 -19.36 15.47 -5.30
N PHE A 144 -19.57 15.73 -6.57
CA PHE A 144 -20.85 15.57 -7.24
C PHE A 144 -20.81 14.35 -8.12
N LEU A 145 -21.72 13.41 -7.90
CA LEU A 145 -21.85 12.17 -8.66
C LEU A 145 -23.06 12.23 -9.58
N SER A 146 -22.88 11.86 -10.83
CA SER A 146 -23.96 11.54 -11.75
C SER A 146 -23.82 10.13 -12.32
N ALA A 147 -24.92 9.41 -12.43
CA ALA A 147 -24.99 8.13 -13.11
C ALA A 147 -25.26 8.24 -14.62
N ASN A 148 -25.44 9.44 -15.18
CA ASN A 148 -25.77 9.63 -16.60
C ASN A 148 -26.89 8.68 -17.08
N SER A 149 -26.61 7.89 -18.12
CA SER A 149 -27.51 6.91 -18.73
C SER A 149 -27.30 5.49 -18.18
N ILE A 150 -26.62 5.34 -17.03
CA ILE A 150 -26.45 4.04 -16.36
C ILE A 150 -27.81 3.55 -15.85
N ARG A 151 -28.10 2.29 -16.14
CA ARG A 151 -29.26 1.56 -15.64
C ARG A 151 -28.82 0.63 -14.51
N PHE A 152 -29.42 0.77 -13.34
CA PHE A 152 -29.21 -0.13 -12.22
C PHE A 152 -30.06 -1.39 -12.42
N SER A 153 -29.47 -2.55 -12.15
CA SER A 153 -30.16 -3.84 -12.27
C SER A 153 -31.13 -4.11 -11.12
N GLU A 154 -30.94 -3.45 -9.98
CA GLU A 154 -31.74 -3.57 -8.76
C GLU A 154 -31.87 -2.18 -8.09
N PRO A 155 -32.90 -1.95 -7.27
CA PRO A 155 -33.01 -0.71 -6.50
C PRO A 155 -31.82 -0.54 -5.54
N VAL A 156 -31.27 0.66 -5.47
CA VAL A 156 -30.11 0.98 -4.62
C VAL A 156 -30.51 2.00 -3.56
N SER A 157 -30.39 1.63 -2.29
CA SER A 157 -30.72 2.49 -1.14
C SER A 157 -29.53 3.27 -0.57
N ASP A 158 -28.35 3.15 -1.19
CA ASP A 158 -27.19 3.99 -0.86
C ASP A 158 -27.51 5.49 -1.03
N PRO A 159 -27.28 6.36 -0.04
CA PRO A 159 -27.68 7.77 -0.12
C PRO A 159 -27.00 8.61 -1.20
N TRP A 160 -25.88 8.16 -1.79
CA TRP A 160 -25.17 8.85 -2.86
C TRP A 160 -25.49 8.24 -4.24
N TYR A 161 -25.65 6.91 -4.30
CA TYR A 161 -26.01 6.15 -5.51
C TYR A 161 -27.52 5.87 -5.66
N ALA A 162 -28.37 6.51 -4.84
CA ALA A 162 -29.79 6.19 -4.73
C ALA A 162 -30.50 6.07 -6.09
N ALA A 163 -31.11 4.91 -6.33
CA ALA A 163 -31.76 4.58 -7.59
C ALA A 163 -32.98 3.68 -7.35
N HIS A 164 -34.17 4.23 -7.51
CA HIS A 164 -35.45 3.55 -7.28
C HIS A 164 -36.47 3.81 -8.41
N ARG A 165 -36.14 4.69 -9.36
CA ARG A 165 -37.04 5.07 -10.46
C ARG A 165 -36.95 4.07 -11.62
N THR A 166 -37.85 3.10 -11.66
CA THR A 166 -38.02 2.22 -12.83
C THR A 166 -38.60 2.99 -14.01
N VAL A 167 -37.88 3.02 -15.14
CA VAL A 167 -38.30 3.76 -16.34
C VAL A 167 -38.75 2.88 -17.50
N ALA A 168 -38.31 1.63 -17.55
CA ALA A 168 -38.69 0.68 -18.59
C ALA A 168 -38.38 -0.77 -18.17
N ASN A 169 -39.10 -1.73 -18.74
CA ASN A 169 -38.72 -3.14 -18.68
C ASN A 169 -37.96 -3.47 -19.96
N VAL A 170 -36.65 -3.68 -19.84
CA VAL A 170 -35.77 -3.91 -20.99
C VAL A 170 -35.68 -5.41 -21.23
N PRO A 171 -35.98 -5.90 -22.45
CA PRO A 171 -35.75 -7.30 -22.79
C PRO A 171 -34.26 -7.60 -22.77
N VAL A 172 -33.88 -8.64 -22.04
CA VAL A 172 -32.52 -9.18 -22.00
C VAL A 172 -32.50 -10.43 -22.85
N GLU A 173 -31.90 -10.34 -24.03
CA GLU A 173 -31.63 -11.50 -24.88
C GLU A 173 -30.17 -11.92 -24.69
N ARG A 174 -29.96 -13.04 -23.99
CA ARG A 174 -28.61 -13.61 -23.79
C ARG A 174 -28.50 -14.93 -24.55
N GLY A 175 -28.15 -14.83 -25.83
CA GLY A 175 -28.09 -15.98 -26.74
C GLY A 175 -29.46 -16.51 -27.15
N ALA A 176 -29.48 -17.63 -27.87
CA ALA A 176 -30.69 -18.13 -28.55
C ALA A 176 -31.83 -18.60 -27.63
N ASN A 177 -31.58 -18.80 -26.32
CA ASN A 177 -32.51 -19.51 -25.42
C ASN A 177 -32.81 -18.82 -24.07
N ILE A 178 -32.28 -17.62 -23.81
CA ILE A 178 -32.58 -16.87 -22.56
C ILE A 178 -33.25 -15.56 -22.94
N SER A 179 -34.58 -15.54 -22.84
CA SER A 179 -35.40 -14.34 -22.89
C SER A 179 -35.89 -14.00 -21.48
N GLY A 180 -35.53 -12.81 -21.00
CA GLY A 180 -36.01 -12.26 -19.73
C GLY A 180 -36.29 -10.77 -19.88
N THR A 181 -36.92 -10.17 -18.87
CA THR A 181 -37.02 -8.71 -18.76
C THR A 181 -36.28 -8.27 -17.51
N MET A 182 -35.48 -7.22 -17.63
CA MET A 182 -34.89 -6.51 -16.49
C MET A 182 -35.54 -5.15 -16.33
N ASP A 183 -35.76 -4.73 -15.09
CA ASP A 183 -36.19 -3.38 -14.80
C ASP A 183 -35.01 -2.43 -15.01
N ALA A 184 -35.14 -1.46 -15.91
CA ALA A 184 -34.19 -0.37 -16.03
C ALA A 184 -34.51 0.66 -14.96
N ILE A 185 -33.69 0.68 -13.91
CA ILE A 185 -33.80 1.62 -12.80
C ILE A 185 -32.79 2.74 -13.02
N LEU A 186 -33.21 3.99 -12.88
CA LEU A 186 -32.34 5.16 -12.96
C LEU A 186 -32.06 5.73 -11.57
N GLN A 187 -30.96 6.47 -11.47
CA GLN A 187 -30.65 7.29 -10.31
C GLN A 187 -31.82 8.24 -10.02
N ASP A 188 -32.15 8.39 -8.75
CA ASP A 188 -33.27 9.21 -8.28
C ASP A 188 -33.06 10.69 -8.61
N GLU A 189 -31.80 11.12 -8.56
CA GLU A 189 -31.38 12.49 -8.80
C GLU A 189 -30.31 12.54 -9.88
N PRO A 190 -30.37 13.50 -10.83
CA PRO A 190 -29.36 13.63 -11.89
C PRO A 190 -27.94 13.87 -11.37
N LEU A 191 -27.83 14.51 -10.20
CA LEU A 191 -26.56 14.80 -9.55
C LEU A 191 -26.74 14.76 -8.03
N VAL A 192 -25.87 14.04 -7.34
CA VAL A 192 -25.91 13.91 -5.87
C VAL A 192 -24.61 14.43 -5.25
N PRO A 193 -24.66 15.41 -4.34
CA PRO A 193 -23.47 15.93 -3.66
C PRO A 193 -23.09 15.12 -2.42
N LEU A 194 -21.79 14.92 -2.26
CA LEU A 194 -21.11 14.41 -1.08
C LEU A 194 -20.17 15.51 -0.58
N ALA A 195 -20.27 15.88 0.69
CA ALA A 195 -19.34 16.82 1.32
C ALA A 195 -18.34 16.06 2.17
N CYS A 196 -17.06 16.38 1.99
CA CYS A 196 -15.98 15.92 2.84
C CYS A 196 -15.20 17.11 3.39
N THR A 197 -15.00 17.16 4.70
CA THR A 197 -14.21 18.20 5.37
C THR A 197 -12.88 17.64 5.81
N VAL A 198 -11.79 18.38 5.63
CA VAL A 198 -10.45 17.98 6.06
C VAL A 198 -9.88 18.98 7.05
N ALA A 199 -9.55 18.48 8.24
CA ALA A 199 -8.91 19.24 9.30
C ALA A 199 -7.61 18.58 9.71
N GLU A 200 -6.56 19.38 9.90
CA GLU A 200 -5.20 18.92 10.09
C GLU A 200 -4.50 19.66 11.23
N GLN A 201 -3.50 18.99 11.80
CA GLN A 201 -2.77 19.50 12.95
C GLN A 201 -1.35 18.95 12.95
N TYR A 202 -0.38 19.84 13.16
CA TYR A 202 1.01 19.49 13.42
C TYR A 202 1.33 19.73 14.89
N CYS A 203 1.96 18.76 15.55
CA CYS A 203 2.30 18.83 16.96
C CYS A 203 3.79 18.61 17.21
N ASN A 204 4.29 19.29 18.24
CA ASN A 204 5.60 19.06 18.80
C ASN A 204 5.48 18.02 19.94
N PRO A 205 5.97 16.78 19.77
CA PRO A 205 5.87 15.76 20.81
C PRO A 205 6.59 16.14 22.11
N ASN A 206 7.63 16.99 22.01
CA ASN A 206 8.49 17.43 23.11
C ASN A 206 8.10 18.80 23.69
N GLY A 207 7.00 19.39 23.22
CA GLY A 207 6.51 20.67 23.73
C GLY A 207 6.07 20.58 25.20
N ALA A 208 6.36 21.63 25.98
CA ALA A 208 6.00 21.68 27.40
C ALA A 208 4.48 21.58 27.61
N ALA A 209 4.06 20.80 28.60
CA ALA A 209 2.67 20.73 29.05
C ALA A 209 2.25 22.10 29.63
N GLY A 210 1.54 22.90 28.83
CA GLY A 210 1.16 24.28 29.17
C GLY A 210 1.53 25.33 28.11
N GLY A 211 2.40 24.97 27.15
CA GLY A 211 2.52 25.66 25.86
C GLY A 211 1.67 24.96 24.79
N ALA A 212 1.47 25.58 23.62
CA ALA A 212 0.74 24.98 22.49
C ALA A 212 1.54 23.80 21.88
N ARG A 213 1.57 22.65 22.58
CA ARG A 213 2.11 21.37 22.10
C ARG A 213 1.53 20.99 20.75
N CYS A 214 0.26 21.31 20.58
CA CYS A 214 -0.50 21.21 19.35
C CYS A 214 -1.31 22.51 19.21
N PRO A 215 -1.22 23.25 18.10
CA PRO A 215 -2.20 24.28 17.76
C PRO A 215 -3.58 23.67 17.57
N ARG A 216 -4.64 24.46 17.42
CA ARG A 216 -5.96 23.92 17.02
C ARG A 216 -5.89 23.24 15.64
N LEU A 217 -6.89 22.43 15.34
CA LEU A 217 -7.11 21.93 13.99
C LEU A 217 -7.39 23.12 13.04
N GLY A 218 -6.95 22.97 11.80
CA GLY A 218 -7.22 23.92 10.72
C GLY A 218 -7.24 23.21 9.38
N GLY A 219 -7.64 23.92 8.32
CA GLY A 219 -7.45 23.44 6.95
C GLY A 219 -5.98 23.18 6.62
N THR A 220 -5.71 22.63 5.46
CA THR A 220 -4.37 22.21 4.98
C THR A 220 -3.36 23.36 5.05
N TYR A 221 -3.74 24.53 4.52
CA TYR A 221 -2.88 25.72 4.54
C TYR A 221 -2.87 26.42 5.91
N GLU A 222 -3.99 26.41 6.62
CA GLU A 222 -4.08 27.03 7.94
C GLU A 222 -3.25 26.27 9.00
N SER A 223 -3.29 24.93 8.96
CA SER A 223 -2.57 24.07 9.91
C SER A 223 -1.05 24.25 9.80
N GLU A 224 -0.53 24.47 8.58
CA GLU A 224 0.85 24.90 8.32
C GLU A 224 1.12 26.25 9.02
N ALA A 225 0.33 27.28 8.73
CA ALA A 225 0.52 28.61 9.32
C ALA A 225 0.50 28.58 10.86
N LEU A 226 -0.45 27.85 11.46
CA LEU A 226 -0.62 27.69 12.90
C LEU A 226 0.58 27.01 13.57
N ALA A 227 1.26 26.10 12.86
CA ALA A 227 2.33 25.30 13.43
C ALA A 227 3.72 25.94 13.30
N ARG A 228 3.90 27.03 12.53
CA ARG A 228 5.23 27.63 12.29
C ARG A 228 6.02 27.99 13.55
N GLY A 229 5.33 28.35 14.64
CA GLY A 229 5.93 28.86 15.88
C GLY A 229 6.25 27.84 16.98
N ILE A 230 5.86 26.56 16.82
CA ILE A 230 5.90 25.59 17.94
C ILE A 230 7.16 24.70 17.99
N TRP A 231 8.11 24.91 17.07
CA TRP A 231 9.29 24.05 16.89
C TRP A 231 10.48 24.51 17.74
N SER A 232 11.07 23.55 18.46
CA SER A 232 12.13 23.79 19.44
C SER A 232 13.54 23.92 18.84
N SER A 233 13.82 23.20 17.74
CA SER A 233 15.13 23.18 17.07
C SER A 233 14.99 23.54 15.58
N GLY A 234 16.11 23.96 14.97
CA GLY A 234 16.17 24.18 13.51
C GLY A 234 15.90 22.91 12.71
N ARG A 235 16.40 21.76 13.20
CA ARG A 235 16.20 20.45 12.54
C ARG A 235 14.76 19.96 12.64
N GLN A 236 14.12 20.08 13.80
CA GLN A 236 12.70 19.79 13.98
C GLN A 236 11.84 20.65 13.05
N ARG A 237 12.18 21.95 12.94
CA ARG A 237 11.51 22.87 12.00
C ARG A 237 11.69 22.45 10.54
N ALA A 238 12.86 21.95 10.16
CA ALA A 238 13.11 21.44 8.81
C ALA A 238 12.26 20.19 8.50
N VAL A 239 12.14 19.25 9.45
CA VAL A 239 11.26 18.07 9.33
C VAL A 239 9.81 18.49 9.15
N TYR A 240 9.34 19.42 9.99
CA TYR A 240 8.00 19.98 9.87
C TYR A 240 7.78 20.60 8.48
N ARG A 241 8.69 21.48 8.05
CA ARG A 241 8.58 22.15 6.74
C ARG A 241 8.55 21.17 5.59
N TRP A 242 9.29 20.07 5.69
CA TRP A 242 9.27 19.01 4.69
C TRP A 242 7.86 18.42 4.56
N ILE A 243 7.29 17.94 5.67
CA ILE A 243 5.96 17.32 5.69
C ILE A 243 4.90 18.35 5.27
N ALA A 244 4.97 19.56 5.81
CA ALA A 244 4.01 20.61 5.52
C ALA A 244 4.05 21.04 4.04
N ARG A 245 5.23 21.15 3.43
CA ARG A 245 5.35 21.47 2.00
C ARG A 245 4.80 20.37 1.11
N VAL A 246 5.09 19.10 1.41
CA VAL A 246 4.48 17.95 0.70
C VAL A 246 2.96 18.11 0.74
N ASN A 247 2.43 18.40 1.93
CA ASN A 247 1.02 18.47 2.15
C ASN A 247 0.36 19.70 1.49
N THR A 248 0.96 20.89 1.54
CA THR A 248 0.37 22.10 0.94
C THR A 248 0.58 22.18 -0.58
N LEU A 249 1.63 21.58 -1.13
CA LEU A 249 1.89 21.64 -2.58
C LEU A 249 1.11 20.57 -3.35
N ILE A 250 1.04 19.37 -2.80
CA ILE A 250 0.36 18.25 -3.45
C ILE A 250 -1.10 18.15 -3.00
N SER A 251 -1.39 18.58 -1.76
CA SER A 251 -2.69 18.37 -1.09
C SER A 251 -3.22 16.95 -1.28
N PRO A 252 -2.50 15.90 -0.82
CA PRO A 252 -2.96 14.53 -0.94
C PRO A 252 -4.05 14.28 0.12
N THR A 253 -5.18 14.96 -0.03
CA THR A 253 -6.38 14.91 0.81
C THR A 253 -7.42 14.02 0.13
N ILE A 254 -8.62 13.90 0.73
CA ILE A 254 -9.63 12.92 0.28
C ILE A 254 -10.17 13.18 -1.14
N ASP A 255 -10.07 14.41 -1.63
CA ASP A 255 -10.38 14.85 -2.98
C ASP A 255 -9.32 14.46 -4.02
N PHE A 256 -8.09 14.15 -3.60
CA PHE A 256 -6.95 13.93 -4.48
C PHE A 256 -7.22 12.82 -5.51
N VAL A 257 -7.72 11.68 -5.05
CA VAL A 257 -7.95 10.50 -5.92
C VAL A 257 -9.09 10.75 -6.91
N PRO A 258 -10.28 11.21 -6.49
CA PRO A 258 -11.34 11.67 -7.40
C PRO A 258 -10.88 12.70 -8.43
N LYS A 259 -10.07 13.71 -8.03
CA LYS A 259 -9.56 14.71 -8.98
C LYS A 259 -8.53 14.17 -9.96
N ALA A 260 -7.70 13.22 -9.53
CA ALA A 260 -6.64 12.67 -10.35
C ALA A 260 -7.18 11.65 -11.37
N LEU A 261 -8.12 10.79 -10.95
CA LEU A 261 -8.61 9.66 -11.73
C LEU A 261 -10.01 9.86 -12.32
N GLY A 262 -10.74 10.90 -11.91
CA GLY A 262 -12.13 11.12 -12.27
C GLY A 262 -12.97 9.88 -11.93
N VAL A 263 -13.75 9.41 -12.91
CA VAL A 263 -14.59 8.22 -12.79
C VAL A 263 -13.81 6.96 -12.40
N GLY A 264 -12.52 6.87 -12.75
CA GLY A 264 -11.64 5.78 -12.35
C GLY A 264 -11.41 5.67 -10.84
N ALA A 265 -11.75 6.71 -10.06
CA ALA A 265 -11.71 6.68 -8.61
C ALA A 265 -12.89 5.92 -7.98
N LEU A 266 -13.96 5.65 -8.73
CA LEU A 266 -15.17 5.01 -8.22
C LEU A 266 -15.05 3.48 -8.29
N THR A 267 -15.08 2.81 -7.15
CA THR A 267 -15.09 1.34 -7.11
C THR A 267 -16.39 0.76 -7.69
N ALA A 268 -17.52 1.48 -7.57
CA ALA A 268 -18.79 1.12 -8.18
C ALA A 268 -18.69 0.94 -9.71
N ARG A 269 -17.84 1.74 -10.39
CA ARG A 269 -17.63 1.67 -11.84
C ARG A 269 -17.19 0.29 -12.31
N TYR A 270 -16.37 -0.41 -11.51
CA TYR A 270 -15.89 -1.76 -11.86
C TYR A 270 -16.98 -2.84 -11.78
N LYS A 271 -18.16 -2.50 -11.25
CA LYS A 271 -19.36 -3.35 -11.26
C LYS A 271 -20.37 -2.91 -12.35
N ALA A 272 -20.02 -1.91 -13.16
CA ALA A 272 -20.80 -1.48 -14.32
C ALA A 272 -20.23 -2.07 -15.61
N GLN A 273 -21.10 -2.57 -16.49
CA GLN A 273 -20.73 -3.06 -17.81
C GLN A 273 -21.80 -2.70 -18.83
N GLY A 274 -21.42 -2.11 -19.97
CA GLY A 274 -22.36 -1.78 -21.05
C GLY A 274 -23.48 -0.83 -20.64
N GLY A 275 -23.20 0.10 -19.72
CA GLY A 275 -24.21 1.01 -19.15
C GLY A 275 -25.21 0.37 -18.20
N VAL A 276 -24.93 -0.86 -17.74
CA VAL A 276 -25.71 -1.54 -16.71
C VAL A 276 -24.84 -1.65 -15.45
N GLN A 277 -25.33 -1.08 -14.36
CA GLN A 277 -24.72 -1.19 -13.04
C GLN A 277 -25.31 -2.40 -12.32
N GLY A 278 -24.43 -3.33 -11.94
CA GLY A 278 -24.83 -4.45 -11.08
C GLY A 278 -25.17 -3.99 -9.64
N PRO A 279 -25.63 -4.90 -8.78
CA PRO A 279 -26.03 -4.56 -7.42
C PRO A 279 -24.93 -3.85 -6.62
N LEU A 280 -25.32 -2.80 -5.91
CA LEU A 280 -24.46 -2.03 -5.00
C LEU A 280 -24.94 -2.21 -3.56
N PRO A 281 -24.02 -2.29 -2.59
CA PRO A 281 -24.40 -2.28 -1.18
C PRO A 281 -24.95 -0.91 -0.76
N ASP A 282 -25.75 -0.89 0.31
CA ASP A 282 -26.36 0.34 0.88
C ASP A 282 -25.33 1.34 1.45
N ASP A 283 -24.07 0.95 1.52
CA ASP A 283 -22.96 1.72 2.04
C ASP A 283 -21.80 1.92 1.05
N GLN A 284 -22.08 1.76 -0.25
CA GLN A 284 -21.12 1.98 -1.32
C GLN A 284 -20.40 3.34 -1.18
N TRP A 285 -21.08 4.44 -0.85
CA TRP A 285 -20.44 5.75 -0.68
C TRP A 285 -19.39 5.75 0.44
N ARG A 286 -19.57 4.95 1.50
CA ARG A 286 -18.59 4.81 2.59
C ARG A 286 -17.35 4.08 2.10
N LEU A 287 -17.54 2.98 1.35
CA LEU A 287 -16.45 2.23 0.72
C LEU A 287 -15.62 3.12 -0.21
N GLU A 288 -16.28 3.98 -0.99
CA GLU A 288 -15.59 4.95 -1.85
C GLU A 288 -14.72 5.92 -1.03
N THR A 289 -15.31 6.55 0.00
CA THR A 289 -14.57 7.51 0.84
C THR A 289 -13.45 6.88 1.65
N GLU A 290 -13.61 5.64 2.11
CA GLU A 290 -12.60 4.86 2.82
C GLU A 290 -11.41 4.58 1.90
N TYR A 291 -11.70 4.15 0.67
CA TYR A 291 -10.70 3.92 -0.36
C TYR A 291 -9.92 5.21 -0.69
N TRP A 292 -10.60 6.34 -0.91
CA TRP A 292 -9.93 7.62 -1.19
C TRP A 292 -9.10 8.11 0.00
N HIS A 293 -9.61 7.98 1.23
CA HIS A 293 -8.85 8.35 2.42
C HIS A 293 -7.58 7.50 2.54
N ALA A 294 -7.70 6.17 2.45
CA ALA A 294 -6.55 5.27 2.52
C ALA A 294 -5.51 5.57 1.42
N ALA A 295 -5.96 5.77 0.19
CA ALA A 295 -5.09 6.14 -0.92
C ALA A 295 -4.42 7.50 -0.72
N SER A 296 -5.11 8.48 -0.14
CA SER A 296 -4.54 9.80 0.20
C SER A 296 -3.41 9.69 1.24
N MET A 297 -3.54 8.76 2.21
CA MET A 297 -2.50 8.51 3.21
C MET A 297 -1.28 7.79 2.63
N VAL A 298 -1.50 6.85 1.71
CA VAL A 298 -0.40 6.21 0.96
C VAL A 298 0.30 7.23 0.06
N ALA A 299 -0.45 8.12 -0.60
CA ALA A 299 0.10 9.21 -1.39
C ALA A 299 0.98 10.13 -0.53
N LEU A 300 0.55 10.49 0.68
CA LEU A 300 1.37 11.27 1.62
C LEU A 300 2.72 10.58 1.93
N GLN A 301 2.71 9.29 2.26
CA GLN A 301 3.94 8.53 2.51
C GLN A 301 4.84 8.47 1.27
N TRP A 302 4.24 8.24 0.10
CA TRP A 302 4.98 8.14 -1.16
C TRP A 302 5.64 9.46 -1.54
N TRP A 303 4.94 10.59 -1.41
CA TRP A 303 5.48 11.91 -1.74
C TRP A 303 6.63 12.35 -0.84
N VAL A 304 6.63 11.97 0.45
CA VAL A 304 7.78 12.20 1.34
C VAL A 304 9.05 11.55 0.77
N VAL A 305 8.93 10.35 0.18
CA VAL A 305 10.05 9.63 -0.43
C VAL A 305 10.38 10.17 -1.82
N SER A 306 9.37 10.37 -2.68
CA SER A 306 9.54 10.77 -4.08
C SER A 306 10.29 12.09 -4.21
N ILE A 307 9.99 13.07 -3.35
CA ILE A 307 10.70 14.36 -3.34
C ILE A 307 12.18 14.20 -3.01
N ALA A 308 12.54 13.25 -2.13
CA ALA A 308 13.92 13.02 -1.76
C ALA A 308 14.70 12.18 -2.77
N THR A 309 14.04 11.23 -3.44
CA THR A 309 14.68 10.43 -4.51
C THR A 309 14.83 11.24 -5.80
N GLY A 310 14.01 12.26 -5.99
CA GLY A 310 13.91 13.03 -7.23
C GLY A 310 13.13 12.28 -8.32
N PRO A 311 12.90 12.94 -9.47
CA PRO A 311 12.17 12.35 -10.58
C PRO A 311 12.97 11.19 -11.19
N SER A 312 12.26 10.12 -11.59
CA SER A 312 12.87 9.00 -12.32
C SER A 312 13.30 9.38 -13.74
N ASP A 313 12.68 10.41 -14.31
CA ASP A 313 13.00 10.92 -15.64
C ASP A 313 13.97 12.09 -15.55
N ALA A 314 15.20 11.88 -16.06
CA ALA A 314 16.24 12.88 -16.09
C ALA A 314 15.87 14.15 -16.88
N ARG A 315 14.88 14.07 -17.79
CA ARG A 315 14.39 15.24 -18.57
C ARG A 315 13.68 16.27 -17.69
N ILE A 316 13.23 15.88 -16.51
CA ILE A 316 12.49 16.74 -15.57
C ILE A 316 13.46 17.49 -14.63
N MET A 317 14.69 17.02 -14.48
CA MET A 317 15.70 17.63 -13.60
C MET A 317 15.91 19.14 -13.80
N PRO A 318 15.91 19.71 -15.03
CA PRO A 318 16.05 21.16 -15.22
C PRO A 318 14.93 22.00 -14.59
N TRP A 319 13.77 21.39 -14.36
CA TRP A 319 12.59 22.04 -13.78
C TRP A 319 12.49 21.82 -12.27
N LEU A 320 13.39 21.02 -11.70
CA LEU A 320 13.41 20.73 -10.27
C LEU A 320 14.05 21.91 -9.52
N VAL A 321 13.26 22.54 -8.66
CA VAL A 321 13.80 23.51 -7.70
C VAL A 321 14.45 22.74 -6.56
N THR A 322 15.78 22.74 -6.53
CA THR A 322 16.54 22.12 -5.44
C THR A 322 16.56 23.00 -4.21
N VAL A 323 16.69 22.37 -3.05
CA VAL A 323 16.69 23.08 -1.78
C VAL A 323 18.07 23.69 -1.53
N ASN A 324 18.13 25.02 -1.40
CA ASN A 324 19.38 25.76 -1.16
C ASN A 324 19.86 25.75 0.31
N GLY A 325 19.13 25.11 1.23
CA GLY A 325 19.41 25.11 2.67
C GLY A 325 20.18 23.88 3.17
N THR A 326 21.10 24.07 4.11
CA THR A 326 21.90 22.98 4.73
C THR A 326 21.07 21.99 5.52
N ASP A 327 20.06 22.48 6.25
CA ASP A 327 19.27 21.67 7.18
C ASP A 327 18.25 20.79 6.44
N GLU A 328 17.68 21.32 5.36
CA GLU A 328 16.72 20.60 4.50
C GLU A 328 17.44 19.65 3.54
N GLY A 329 18.63 20.00 3.04
CA GLY A 329 19.46 19.09 2.23
C GLY A 329 19.91 17.85 3.01
N GLY A 330 20.16 17.98 4.31
CA GLY A 330 20.48 16.85 5.18
C GLY A 330 19.31 15.89 5.45
N LEU A 331 18.06 16.29 5.16
CA LEU A 331 16.90 15.41 5.34
C LEU A 331 16.82 14.33 4.26
N CYS A 332 17.25 14.63 3.02
CA CYS A 332 17.24 13.66 1.92
C CYS A 332 18.06 12.40 2.22
N SER A 333 19.20 12.55 2.91
CA SER A 333 20.05 11.43 3.32
C SER A 333 19.53 10.68 4.57
N ASN A 334 18.48 11.20 5.20
CA ASN A 334 17.94 10.69 6.47
C ASN A 334 16.50 10.18 6.30
N LEU A 335 16.26 9.39 5.26
CA LEU A 335 15.00 8.68 5.06
C LEU A 335 15.19 7.17 5.19
N LYS A 336 14.24 6.52 5.85
CA LYS A 336 14.11 5.07 5.93
C LYS A 336 13.06 4.64 4.92
N VAL A 337 13.52 4.01 3.85
CA VAL A 337 12.66 3.48 2.79
C VAL A 337 12.85 1.97 2.74
N PHE A 338 11.75 1.24 2.60
CA PHE A 338 11.82 -0.19 2.31
C PHE A 338 12.24 -0.36 0.86
N ASN A 339 13.35 -1.06 0.62
CA ASN A 339 13.81 -1.39 -0.72
C ASN A 339 13.97 -2.90 -0.84
N SER A 340 13.24 -3.52 -1.77
CA SER A 340 13.29 -4.97 -2.00
C SER A 340 14.61 -5.44 -2.60
N SER A 341 15.41 -4.54 -3.17
CA SER A 341 16.72 -4.86 -3.76
C SER A 341 17.84 -5.01 -2.73
N TYR A 342 17.61 -4.60 -1.48
CA TYR A 342 18.62 -4.65 -0.42
C TYR A 342 18.09 -5.38 0.82
N LEU A 343 18.91 -6.28 1.38
CA LEU A 343 18.61 -6.98 2.62
C LEU A 343 19.45 -6.39 3.76
N ASN A 344 18.81 -6.02 4.87
CA ASN A 344 19.50 -5.56 6.07
C ASN A 344 19.81 -6.75 6.96
N PHE A 345 21.10 -7.06 7.15
CA PHE A 345 21.56 -8.11 8.06
C PHE A 345 22.04 -7.50 9.38
N SER A 346 21.76 -8.18 10.49
CA SER A 346 22.37 -7.83 11.77
C SER A 346 23.86 -8.17 11.74
N VAL A 347 24.73 -7.16 11.65
CA VAL A 347 26.20 -7.33 11.69
C VAL A 347 26.62 -8.04 12.98
N ILE A 348 25.96 -7.73 14.10
CA ILE A 348 26.22 -8.37 15.40
C ILE A 348 25.83 -9.85 15.34
N GLY A 349 24.67 -10.17 14.76
CA GLY A 349 24.23 -11.56 14.61
C GLY A 349 25.17 -12.37 13.71
N LEU A 350 25.58 -11.79 12.59
CA LEU A 350 26.53 -12.41 11.67
C LEU A 350 27.90 -12.62 12.34
N ALA A 351 28.40 -11.61 13.05
CA ALA A 351 29.66 -11.70 13.79
C ALA A 351 29.60 -12.76 14.89
N ALA A 352 28.50 -12.85 15.64
CA ALA A 352 28.32 -13.86 16.68
C ALA A 352 28.38 -15.28 16.10
N ILE A 353 27.69 -15.53 14.97
CA ILE A 353 27.71 -16.84 14.30
C ILE A 353 29.12 -17.18 13.81
N LEU A 354 29.82 -16.23 13.18
CA LEU A 354 31.18 -16.46 12.67
C LEU A 354 32.19 -16.69 13.81
N ILE A 355 32.10 -15.93 14.90
CA ILE A 355 33.01 -16.07 16.04
C ILE A 355 32.75 -17.38 16.77
N VAL A 356 31.50 -17.66 17.15
CA VAL A 356 31.16 -18.88 17.90
C VAL A 356 31.43 -20.12 17.06
N GLY A 357 30.98 -20.11 15.79
CA GLY A 357 31.26 -21.20 14.85
C GLY A 357 32.76 -21.40 14.61
N GLY A 358 33.51 -20.31 14.42
CA GLY A 358 34.96 -20.34 14.26
C GLY A 358 35.68 -20.91 15.49
N VAL A 359 35.28 -20.49 16.70
CA VAL A 359 35.83 -21.03 17.95
C VAL A 359 35.53 -22.52 18.07
N LEU A 360 34.31 -22.98 17.77
CA LEU A 360 33.96 -24.40 17.81
C LEU A 360 34.82 -25.22 16.83
N ILE A 361 35.02 -24.73 15.61
CA ILE A 361 35.87 -25.40 14.60
C ILE A 361 37.32 -25.46 15.08
N ILE A 362 37.87 -24.34 15.58
CA ILE A 362 39.25 -24.27 16.08
C ILE A 362 39.43 -25.22 17.27
N VAL A 363 38.52 -25.21 18.23
CA VAL A 363 38.56 -26.11 19.39
C VAL A 363 38.52 -27.55 18.92
N SER A 364 37.61 -27.91 18.02
CA SER A 364 37.51 -29.26 17.46
C SER A 364 38.82 -29.70 16.78
N SER A 365 39.40 -28.83 15.93
CA SER A 365 40.62 -29.16 15.18
C SER A 365 41.90 -29.21 16.02
N VAL A 366 41.94 -28.49 17.15
CA VAL A 366 43.15 -28.36 17.99
C VAL A 366 43.11 -29.31 19.20
N LEU A 367 41.92 -29.71 19.65
CA LEU A 367 41.77 -30.59 20.81
C LEU A 367 42.44 -31.96 20.58
N GLU A 368 42.22 -32.58 19.43
CA GLU A 368 42.81 -33.88 19.08
C GLU A 368 44.35 -33.88 19.07
N PRO A 369 45.05 -32.98 18.35
CA PRO A 369 46.52 -32.95 18.35
C PRO A 369 47.10 -32.58 19.73
N ILE A 370 46.44 -31.71 20.51
CA ILE A 370 46.88 -31.38 21.87
C ILE A 370 46.75 -32.59 22.79
N ILE A 371 45.61 -33.26 22.82
CA ILE A 371 45.40 -34.46 23.66
C ILE A 371 46.40 -35.56 23.25
N ALA A 372 46.56 -35.80 21.95
CA ALA A 372 47.54 -36.76 21.44
C ALA A 372 48.98 -36.41 21.84
N PHE A 373 49.35 -35.13 21.81
CA PHE A 373 50.67 -34.66 22.26
C PHE A 373 50.88 -34.89 23.75
N VAL A 374 49.91 -34.49 24.59
CA VAL A 374 49.97 -34.63 26.05
C VAL A 374 50.03 -36.10 26.46
N GLN A 375 49.19 -36.96 25.89
CA GLN A 375 49.19 -38.41 26.16
C GLN A 375 50.51 -39.06 25.77
N ARG A 376 51.11 -38.68 24.63
CA ARG A 376 52.43 -39.18 24.22
C ARG A 376 53.54 -38.71 25.14
N ARG A 377 53.53 -37.44 25.55
CA ARG A 377 54.59 -36.86 26.39
C ARG A 377 54.56 -37.36 27.82
N CYS A 378 53.36 -37.54 28.38
CA CYS A 378 53.17 -37.97 29.76
C CYS A 378 53.03 -39.50 29.90
N LYS A 379 53.09 -40.26 28.79
CA LYS A 379 52.85 -41.72 28.74
C LYS A 379 51.54 -42.15 29.40
N LEU A 380 50.51 -41.32 29.28
CA LEU A 380 49.19 -41.60 29.83
C LEU A 380 48.39 -42.43 28.83
N ASP A 381 47.78 -43.49 29.36
CA ASP A 381 46.72 -44.29 28.76
C ASP A 381 46.84 -44.56 27.24
N ALA A 382 47.74 -45.50 26.91
CA ALA A 382 48.00 -45.87 25.52
C ALA A 382 46.85 -46.64 24.86
N TYR A 383 45.99 -47.30 25.66
CA TYR A 383 44.87 -48.10 25.16
C TYR A 383 43.75 -47.21 24.62
N SER A 384 43.26 -46.26 25.43
CA SER A 384 42.19 -45.34 25.01
C SER A 384 42.58 -44.50 23.79
N ARG A 385 43.88 -44.16 23.65
CA ARG A 385 44.38 -43.48 22.46
C ARG A 385 44.35 -44.36 21.21
N LEU A 386 44.70 -45.65 21.34
CA LEU A 386 44.66 -46.59 20.22
C LEU A 386 43.21 -46.83 19.80
N GLU A 387 42.31 -47.01 20.77
CA GLU A 387 40.87 -47.17 20.55
C GLU A 387 40.27 -45.96 19.81
N TRP A 388 40.58 -44.73 20.27
CA TRP A 388 40.15 -43.50 19.59
C TRP A 388 40.67 -43.46 18.14
N ALA A 389 41.96 -43.71 17.94
CA ALA A 389 42.55 -43.68 16.60
C ALA A 389 41.96 -44.75 15.68
N THR A 390 41.71 -45.98 16.15
CA THR A 390 41.13 -47.06 15.34
C THR A 390 39.68 -46.81 14.95
N ASN A 391 38.94 -46.03 15.74
CA ASN A 391 37.55 -45.65 15.48
C ASN A 391 37.40 -44.37 14.63
N GLU A 392 38.51 -43.72 14.24
CA GLU A 392 38.44 -42.61 13.29
C GLU A 392 37.96 -43.07 11.91
N THR A 393 37.24 -42.20 11.20
CA THR A 393 36.60 -42.51 9.91
C THR A 393 37.57 -43.08 8.88
N LEU A 394 38.78 -42.52 8.78
CA LEU A 394 39.80 -42.99 7.85
C LEU A 394 40.36 -44.37 8.22
N GLN A 395 40.42 -44.71 9.50
CA GLN A 395 40.84 -46.04 9.97
C GLN A 395 39.74 -47.08 9.77
N LEU A 396 38.47 -46.71 9.96
CA LEU A 396 37.35 -47.58 9.62
C LEU A 396 37.30 -47.85 8.11
N GLN A 397 37.51 -46.81 7.29
CA GLN A 397 37.62 -46.97 5.84
C GLN A 397 38.78 -47.89 5.48
N ARG A 398 39.95 -47.73 6.12
CA ARG A 398 41.11 -48.61 5.95
C ARG A 398 40.76 -50.07 6.21
N LEU A 399 40.14 -50.37 7.35
CA LEU A 399 39.78 -51.75 7.74
C LEU A 399 38.86 -52.38 6.70
N ALA A 400 37.87 -51.63 6.18
CA ALA A 400 37.01 -52.12 5.12
C ALA A 400 37.76 -52.46 3.82
N HIS A 401 38.78 -51.67 3.45
CA HIS A 401 39.60 -51.95 2.26
C HIS A 401 40.59 -53.10 2.50
N GLU A 402 41.12 -53.22 3.72
CA GLU A 402 42.01 -54.31 4.13
C GLU A 402 41.29 -55.67 4.10
N GLU A 403 40.03 -55.74 4.53
CA GLU A 403 39.17 -56.94 4.40
C GLU A 403 38.89 -57.32 2.94
N LEU A 404 38.81 -56.34 2.04
CA LEU A 404 38.71 -56.58 0.60
C LEU A 404 40.04 -56.97 -0.06
N GLY A 405 41.14 -57.08 0.72
CA GLY A 405 42.47 -57.40 0.23
C GLY A 405 43.14 -56.24 -0.52
N LEU A 406 42.65 -55.02 -0.36
CA LEU A 406 43.11 -53.84 -1.10
C LEU A 406 44.14 -53.02 -0.31
N GLY A 407 45.37 -52.98 -0.85
CA GLY A 407 46.46 -52.10 -0.42
C GLY A 407 47.27 -52.61 0.78
N THR A 408 48.57 -52.29 0.78
CA THR A 408 49.45 -52.51 1.95
C THR A 408 49.46 -51.25 2.79
N TRP A 409 48.94 -51.32 4.01
CA TRP A 409 48.71 -50.15 4.86
C TRP A 409 49.85 -49.91 5.87
N ARG A 410 50.24 -48.65 6.05
CA ARG A 410 51.16 -48.16 7.09
C ARG A 410 50.47 -47.16 8.00
N ARG A 411 51.04 -46.98 9.20
CA ARG A 411 50.54 -46.06 10.24
C ARG A 411 49.15 -46.45 10.78
N CYS A 412 48.89 -47.75 10.87
CA CYS A 412 47.63 -48.36 11.33
C CYS A 412 47.23 -48.02 12.79
N ALA A 413 48.12 -47.38 13.55
CA ALA A 413 47.90 -46.93 14.93
C ALA A 413 47.94 -45.38 15.06
N ARG A 414 47.82 -44.64 13.95
CA ARG A 414 47.72 -43.17 13.91
C ARG A 414 46.36 -42.78 13.32
N SER A 415 46.00 -41.50 13.39
CA SER A 415 44.73 -40.99 12.83
C SER A 415 44.59 -41.24 11.32
N VAL A 416 45.64 -40.93 10.55
CA VAL A 416 45.64 -41.06 9.09
C VAL A 416 46.45 -42.30 8.64
N PRO A 417 45.80 -43.36 8.12
CA PRO A 417 46.49 -44.48 7.50
C PRO A 417 46.98 -44.09 6.10
N VAL A 418 48.10 -44.67 5.67
CA VAL A 418 48.70 -44.36 4.36
C VAL A 418 49.06 -45.68 3.69
N THR A 419 48.74 -45.84 2.41
CA THR A 419 49.17 -47.01 1.64
C THR A 419 50.61 -46.88 1.16
N GLU A 420 51.32 -48.01 1.02
CA GLU A 420 52.71 -48.02 0.53
C GLU A 420 52.80 -47.60 -0.95
N HIS A 421 51.79 -47.92 -1.73
CA HIS A 421 51.64 -47.54 -3.13
C HIS A 421 50.26 -46.92 -3.35
N ALA A 422 50.10 -46.14 -4.43
CA ALA A 422 48.77 -45.66 -4.82
C ALA A 422 47.86 -46.89 -5.00
N LEU A 423 46.71 -46.89 -4.33
CA LEU A 423 45.67 -47.87 -4.59
C LEU A 423 45.24 -47.68 -6.04
N HIS A 424 45.61 -48.61 -6.92
CA HIS A 424 44.92 -48.74 -8.19
C HIS A 424 43.50 -49.19 -7.84
N ALA A 425 42.50 -48.39 -8.21
CA ALA A 425 41.12 -48.86 -8.20
C ALA A 425 41.08 -50.14 -9.06
N PRO A 426 40.41 -51.21 -8.60
CA PRO A 426 40.26 -52.40 -9.43
C PRO A 426 39.63 -51.97 -10.76
N GLU A 427 40.37 -52.17 -11.84
CA GLU A 427 39.86 -52.10 -13.19
C GLU A 427 38.80 -53.20 -13.30
N GLN A 428 37.56 -52.80 -13.58
CA GLN A 428 36.43 -53.71 -13.69
C GLN A 428 36.61 -54.52 -14.97
N ASP A 429 37.35 -55.63 -14.88
CA ASP A 429 37.53 -56.60 -15.96
C ASP A 429 36.28 -57.47 -16.02
N ASP A 430 35.35 -57.04 -16.86
CA ASP A 430 34.10 -57.71 -17.18
C ASP A 430 34.39 -58.88 -18.11
N THR A 431 34.90 -60.01 -17.60
CA THR A 431 34.81 -61.30 -18.31
C THR A 431 34.86 -62.53 -17.39
N THR A 432 33.91 -63.43 -17.65
CA THR A 432 33.80 -64.86 -17.28
C THR A 432 33.16 -65.23 -15.93
N HIS A 433 31.88 -65.62 -16.04
CA HIS A 433 31.21 -66.65 -15.26
C HIS A 433 32.11 -67.87 -14.99
N ASP A 434 32.24 -68.25 -13.71
CA ASP A 434 31.98 -69.64 -13.33
C ASP A 434 31.66 -69.75 -11.83
N ALA A 435 30.72 -70.64 -11.54
CA ALA A 435 30.05 -70.79 -10.26
C ALA A 435 30.91 -71.50 -9.20
N GLY A 436 30.82 -71.03 -7.95
CA GLY A 436 31.14 -71.85 -6.78
C GLY A 436 31.92 -71.15 -5.67
N ASP A 437 31.22 -70.43 -4.79
CA ASP A 437 31.09 -70.76 -3.36
C ASP A 437 30.64 -69.51 -2.59
N SER A 438 29.44 -69.62 -2.05
CA SER A 438 28.66 -68.56 -1.42
C SER A 438 29.06 -68.36 0.03
N ARG A 439 29.50 -67.14 0.38
CA ARG A 439 29.38 -66.54 1.73
C ARG A 439 29.64 -65.02 1.70
N ALA A 440 28.71 -64.27 1.13
CA ALA A 440 28.58 -62.84 1.41
C ALA A 440 27.07 -62.52 1.60
N PRO A 441 26.67 -61.81 2.66
CA PRO A 441 25.28 -61.36 2.82
C PRO A 441 24.97 -60.28 1.78
N ALA A 442 23.90 -60.50 1.00
CA ALA A 442 23.42 -59.60 -0.02
C ALA A 442 23.00 -58.25 0.60
N LEU A 443 23.60 -57.15 0.12
CA LEU A 443 22.97 -55.83 0.22
C LEU A 443 21.89 -55.76 -0.87
N PHE A 444 20.68 -55.39 -0.48
CA PHE A 444 19.58 -55.11 -1.39
C PHE A 444 19.89 -53.84 -2.19
N ASP A 445 19.74 -53.92 -3.52
CA ASP A 445 19.79 -52.76 -4.40
C ASP A 445 18.57 -51.85 -4.19
N PRO A 446 18.76 -50.52 -4.26
CA PRO A 446 17.65 -49.58 -4.29
C PRO A 446 16.96 -49.62 -5.66
N ILE A 447 15.63 -49.75 -5.64
CA ILE A 447 14.75 -49.68 -6.82
C ILE A 447 14.77 -48.25 -7.35
N ASP A 448 15.23 -48.10 -8.60
CA ASP A 448 15.17 -46.89 -9.40
C ASP A 448 14.00 -47.05 -10.39
N ASP A 449 12.89 -46.37 -10.16
CA ASP A 449 11.78 -46.28 -11.11
C ASP A 449 11.55 -44.79 -11.46
N HIS A 450 12.21 -44.38 -12.55
CA HIS A 450 11.87 -43.18 -13.29
C HIS A 450 11.00 -43.54 -14.50
N ASN A 451 9.87 -42.83 -14.60
CA ASN A 451 8.93 -42.71 -15.73
C ASN A 451 7.84 -43.79 -15.83
N GLU A 452 6.61 -43.42 -15.46
CA GLU A 452 5.59 -43.04 -16.44
C GLU A 452 4.32 -42.46 -15.75
N ILE A 453 3.52 -41.76 -16.56
CA ILE A 453 2.10 -41.41 -16.38
C ILE A 453 1.79 -40.06 -15.72
N TYR A 454 1.85 -39.02 -16.57
CA TYR A 454 0.87 -37.93 -16.54
C TYR A 454 -0.53 -38.49 -16.76
N SER A 455 -1.42 -38.37 -15.77
CA SER A 455 -2.84 -37.98 -15.92
C SER A 455 -3.61 -38.22 -14.63
N THR A 456 -4.67 -37.41 -14.45
CA THR A 456 -5.75 -37.49 -13.45
C THR A 456 -5.48 -36.86 -12.07
N PHE A 457 -5.97 -35.62 -11.93
CA PHE A 457 -6.47 -35.06 -10.67
C PHE A 457 -7.71 -35.84 -10.19
N PRO A 458 -7.80 -36.10 -8.87
CA PRO A 458 -9.07 -35.95 -8.18
C PRO A 458 -8.96 -35.06 -6.92
N LEU A 459 -10.00 -34.25 -6.76
CA LEU A 459 -10.36 -33.46 -5.58
C LEU A 459 -10.50 -34.31 -4.31
N LEU A 460 -10.15 -33.73 -3.15
CA LEU A 460 -10.65 -33.91 -1.77
C LEU A 460 -9.60 -33.28 -0.83
N SER A 461 -9.87 -32.62 0.30
CA SER A 461 -11.07 -32.18 1.00
C SER A 461 -10.59 -31.24 2.12
N ASP A 462 -11.41 -30.27 2.51
CA ASP A 462 -11.25 -29.44 3.71
C ASP A 462 -11.00 -30.27 4.97
N SER A 463 -9.82 -30.12 5.57
CA SER A 463 -9.63 -30.07 7.02
C SER A 463 -8.19 -29.71 7.32
N ASP A 464 -7.93 -28.49 7.79
CA ASP A 464 -7.17 -28.25 9.02
C ASP A 464 -7.05 -26.75 9.27
N LYS A 465 -7.82 -26.29 10.26
CA LYS A 465 -7.74 -24.95 10.85
C LYS A 465 -6.63 -24.97 11.90
N GLU A 466 -5.53 -24.25 11.65
CA GLU A 466 -4.58 -23.89 12.71
C GLU A 466 -4.87 -22.48 13.26
N GLN A 467 -5.16 -22.41 14.56
CA GLN A 467 -5.24 -21.18 15.36
C GLN A 467 -3.84 -20.68 15.76
N PRO A 468 -3.60 -19.35 15.80
CA PRO A 468 -2.38 -18.79 16.39
C PRO A 468 -2.49 -18.57 17.93
N PRO A 469 -1.36 -18.55 18.67
CA PRO A 469 -1.32 -18.55 20.15
C PRO A 469 -1.48 -17.16 20.81
N PRO A 470 -1.74 -17.11 22.14
CA PRO A 470 -2.23 -15.93 22.84
C PRO A 470 -1.13 -15.16 23.57
N TYR A 471 -1.17 -13.82 23.56
CA TYR A 471 -0.58 -13.01 24.63
C TYR A 471 -1.42 -11.75 24.87
N ALA A 472 -2.24 -11.82 25.92
CA ALA A 472 -2.86 -10.69 26.61
C ALA A 472 -2.26 -10.62 28.01
N ILE A 473 -1.93 -9.41 28.48
CA ILE A 473 -1.80 -9.10 29.91
C ILE A 473 -2.88 -8.08 30.24
N ASN A 474 -3.66 -8.44 31.26
CA ASN A 474 -4.83 -7.73 31.76
C ASN A 474 -4.46 -6.37 32.38
N SER A 475 -5.25 -5.34 32.07
CA SER A 475 -5.65 -4.34 33.06
C SER A 475 -7.13 -4.03 32.82
N GLU A 476 -7.95 -4.37 33.81
CA GLU A 476 -9.39 -4.20 33.80
C GLU A 476 -9.80 -2.73 33.96
N THR A 477 -11.05 -2.46 33.54
CA THR A 477 -11.93 -1.32 33.83
C THR A 477 -11.81 -0.06 32.97
N CYS A 478 -12.62 -0.03 31.90
CA CYS A 478 -13.53 1.07 31.56
C CYS A 478 -14.70 0.52 30.74
N ASP A 479 -15.84 0.29 31.40
CA ASP A 479 -17.13 0.13 30.77
C ASP A 479 -17.60 1.51 30.27
N VAL A 480 -17.70 1.73 28.95
CA VAL A 480 -18.65 2.58 28.21
C VAL A 480 -18.36 2.48 26.70
N CYS A 481 -19.37 2.09 25.92
CA CYS A 481 -19.51 2.10 24.44
C CYS A 481 -18.69 1.09 23.59
N PRO A 482 -19.33 0.29 22.70
CA PRO A 482 -18.62 -0.48 21.69
C PRO A 482 -18.36 0.42 20.46
N ASP A 483 -17.38 1.32 20.57
CA ASP A 483 -16.83 2.00 19.40
C ASP A 483 -15.83 1.05 18.72
N ARG A 484 -16.11 0.67 17.47
CA ARG A 484 -15.13 -0.04 16.63
C ARG A 484 -14.01 0.92 16.27
N VAL A 485 -12.98 0.98 17.11
CA VAL A 485 -11.69 1.62 16.78
C VAL A 485 -10.94 0.67 15.83
N ALA A 486 -10.99 0.96 14.54
CA ALA A 486 -10.12 0.29 13.57
C ALA A 486 -8.70 0.87 13.71
N VAL A 487 -7.79 0.10 14.29
CA VAL A 487 -6.36 0.41 14.26
C VAL A 487 -5.80 -0.08 12.93
N TRP A 488 -5.51 0.84 12.02
CA TRP A 488 -4.97 0.53 10.70
C TRP A 488 -3.49 0.13 10.81
N LYS A 489 -3.18 -1.11 10.42
CA LYS A 489 -1.83 -1.53 10.04
C LYS A 489 -1.88 -1.98 8.58
N LEU A 490 -1.34 -1.15 7.69
CA LEU A 490 -1.31 -1.39 6.25
C LEU A 490 -0.46 -2.64 5.94
N LYS A 491 -1.10 -3.63 5.30
CA LYS A 491 -0.42 -4.73 4.61
C LYS A 491 -0.36 -4.40 3.12
N ARG A 492 0.82 -4.62 2.56
CA ARG A 492 1.30 -4.30 1.20
C ARG A 492 0.30 -4.64 0.07
N SER A 493 0.12 -3.73 -0.90
CA SER A 493 -0.45 -4.04 -2.23
C SER A 493 0.47 -3.52 -3.34
N ASP A 494 1.36 -4.39 -3.84
CA ASP A 494 2.39 -4.04 -4.82
C ASP A 494 1.86 -3.75 -6.25
N VAL A 495 0.58 -4.03 -6.54
CA VAL A 495 0.00 -3.88 -7.89
C VAL A 495 -0.59 -2.47 -8.11
N PHE A 496 -0.88 -1.73 -7.05
CA PHE A 496 -1.67 -0.49 -7.11
C PHE A 496 -0.82 0.78 -7.36
N LEU A 497 0.42 0.79 -6.88
CA LEU A 497 1.35 1.91 -7.00
C LEU A 497 1.77 2.18 -8.46
N SER A 498 1.83 1.14 -9.29
CA SER A 498 2.18 1.23 -10.71
C SER A 498 1.10 1.93 -11.52
N ALA A 499 -0.17 1.69 -11.21
CA ALA A 499 -1.31 2.28 -11.92
C ALA A 499 -1.45 3.78 -11.59
N LEU A 500 -1.32 4.16 -10.32
CA LEU A 500 -1.41 5.57 -9.90
C LEU A 500 -0.26 6.42 -10.50
N ALA A 501 0.96 5.87 -10.53
CA ALA A 501 2.12 6.53 -11.13
C ALA A 501 1.99 6.67 -12.66
N ALA A 502 1.43 5.66 -13.33
CA ALA A 502 1.20 5.71 -14.78
C ALA A 502 0.11 6.72 -15.17
N THR A 503 -0.98 6.83 -14.40
CA THR A 503 -2.08 7.75 -14.74
C THR A 503 -1.74 9.22 -14.46
N VAL A 504 -0.94 9.51 -13.42
CA VAL A 504 -0.43 10.87 -13.16
C VAL A 504 0.51 11.34 -14.29
N LEU A 505 1.33 10.45 -14.85
CA LEU A 505 2.21 10.77 -15.98
C LEU A 505 1.48 10.99 -17.32
N VAL A 506 0.28 10.42 -17.49
CA VAL A 506 -0.54 10.61 -18.70
C VAL A 506 -1.20 11.99 -18.71
N ARG A 507 -1.46 12.59 -17.54
CA ARG A 507 -2.09 13.92 -17.44
C ARG A 507 -1.15 15.09 -17.83
N ASP A 508 0.16 14.87 -17.82
CA ASP A 508 1.18 15.88 -18.17
C ASP A 508 1.64 15.85 -19.64
N GLY A 509 0.91 15.18 -20.54
CA GLY A 509 1.13 15.33 -22.00
C GLY A 509 2.48 14.83 -22.53
N ALA A 510 3.16 13.92 -21.82
CA ALA A 510 4.49 13.42 -22.21
C ALA A 510 4.50 12.22 -23.18
N LEU A 511 3.35 11.82 -23.75
CA LEU A 511 3.26 10.72 -24.73
C LEU A 511 2.50 11.14 -26.00
N ALA A 512 3.01 12.17 -26.69
CA ALA A 512 2.48 12.55 -28.00
C ALA A 512 3.09 11.76 -29.18
N LYS A 513 4.08 10.88 -28.99
CA LYS A 513 4.70 10.12 -30.09
C LYS A 513 5.34 8.79 -29.67
N ALA A 514 4.54 7.80 -29.31
CA ALA A 514 5.02 6.41 -29.35
C ALA A 514 3.89 5.53 -29.86
N ASP A 515 4.01 5.09 -31.12
CA ASP A 515 3.18 4.04 -31.68
C ASP A 515 3.34 2.76 -30.84
N LEU A 516 2.24 2.26 -30.32
CA LEU A 516 2.15 0.96 -29.67
C LEU A 516 1.26 0.06 -30.54
N GLU A 517 1.88 -0.85 -31.27
CA GLU A 517 1.21 -2.08 -31.68
C GLU A 517 1.20 -3.04 -30.48
N LEU A 518 0.03 -3.64 -30.24
CA LEU A 518 -0.33 -4.47 -29.07
C LEU A 518 0.45 -5.78 -28.99
#